data_AF-M2RDM5-F1
#
_entry.id   AF-M2RDM5-F1
#
_cell.length_a   1.000
_cell.length_b   1.000
_cell.length_c   1.000
_cell.angle_alpha   90.00
_cell.angle_beta   90.00
_cell.angle_gamma   90.00
#
_symmetry.space_group_name_H-M   'P 1'
#
loop_
_entity.id
_entity.type
_entity.pdbx_description
1 polymer ?
#
loop_
_entity_poly.entity_id
_entity_poly.type
_entity_poly.pdbx_seq_one_letter_code
_entity_poly.pdbx_strand_id
1 'polypeptide(L)'
;MDSEDRIENTRIENIYIIQLKDYFIDLEDVCDDFVECYKKEQKCYLEEEKFNMILEEESRLVDTLYEITSSIKKEFKDILDAFEMKATERERRRVAISRELNKKPRVLKDN
;
A
#
# COMPACT_ATOMS: atom_id res chain seq x y z
N MET A 1 -16.60 5.57 -32.81
CA MET A 1 -15.16 5.88 -32.74
C MET A 1 -14.63 5.09 -31.56
N ASP A 2 -13.82 4.08 -31.85
CA ASP A 2 -13.13 3.24 -30.86
C ASP A 2 -12.18 4.09 -30.04
N SER A 3 -12.60 4.48 -28.84
CA SER A 3 -11.67 4.89 -27.79
C SER A 3 -11.15 3.62 -27.13
N GLU A 4 -10.32 2.88 -27.86
CA GLU A 4 -9.32 2.02 -27.23
C GLU A 4 -8.51 2.94 -26.32
N ASP A 5 -8.84 2.93 -25.04
CA ASP A 5 -7.98 3.39 -23.95
C ASP A 5 -6.68 2.59 -24.09
N ARG A 6 -5.76 3.10 -24.91
CA ARG A 6 -4.37 2.71 -24.89
C ARG A 6 -3.87 3.07 -23.51
N ILE A 7 -3.99 2.12 -22.60
CA ILE A 7 -3.23 2.06 -21.37
C ILE A 7 -1.79 2.20 -21.84
N GLU A 8 -1.24 3.40 -21.72
CA GLU A 8 0.18 3.64 -21.92
C GLU A 8 0.88 2.71 -20.92
N ASN A 9 1.36 1.59 -21.45
CA ASN A 9 2.24 0.67 -20.76
C ASN A 9 3.54 1.42 -20.49
N THR A 10 3.51 2.31 -19.50
CA THR A 10 4.72 2.76 -18.83
C THR A 10 5.32 1.50 -18.25
N ARG A 11 6.34 0.96 -18.92
CA ARG A 11 7.15 -0.10 -18.35
C ARG A 11 7.67 0.45 -17.04
N ILE A 12 7.17 -0.09 -15.92
CA ILE A 12 7.87 0.08 -14.66
C ILE A 12 9.08 -0.85 -14.81
N GLU A 13 10.12 -0.35 -15.47
CA GLU A 13 11.35 -1.08 -15.69
C GLU A 13 11.96 -1.33 -14.32
N ASN A 14 12.14 -2.61 -13.98
CA ASN A 14 12.79 -3.12 -12.76
C ASN A 14 12.01 -3.03 -11.44
N ILE A 15 10.76 -3.48 -11.42
CA ILE A 15 10.24 -4.07 -10.18
C ILE A 15 10.70 -5.53 -10.15
N TYR A 16 11.65 -5.87 -9.30
CA TYR A 16 11.77 -7.27 -8.87
C TYR A 16 10.54 -7.57 -8.03
N ILE A 17 9.45 -8.00 -8.68
CA ILE A 17 8.21 -8.45 -8.01
C ILE A 17 8.53 -9.50 -6.93
N ILE A 18 9.63 -10.22 -7.12
CA ILE A 18 10.24 -11.14 -6.17
C ILE A 18 10.57 -10.43 -4.84
N GLN A 19 11.19 -9.25 -4.84
CA GLN A 19 11.52 -8.49 -3.61
C GLN A 19 10.26 -8.04 -2.85
N LEU A 20 9.20 -7.64 -3.57
CA LEU A 20 7.90 -7.33 -2.96
C LEU A 20 7.28 -8.58 -2.33
N LYS A 21 7.37 -9.72 -3.00
CA LYS A 21 6.87 -11.00 -2.50
C LYS A 21 7.61 -11.42 -1.24
N ASP A 22 8.94 -11.36 -1.25
CA ASP A 22 9.79 -11.75 -0.12
C ASP A 22 9.48 -10.88 1.09
N TYR A 23 9.26 -9.58 0.90
CA TYR A 23 8.78 -8.72 1.98
C TYR A 23 7.46 -9.17 2.59
N PHE A 24 6.47 -9.54 1.76
CA PHE A 24 5.16 -9.94 2.29
C PHE A 24 5.25 -11.23 3.09
N ILE A 25 6.20 -12.10 2.73
CA ILE A 25 6.53 -13.30 3.52
C ILE A 25 7.15 -12.88 4.86
N ASP A 26 8.16 -12.01 4.85
CA ASP A 26 8.79 -11.54 6.10
C ASP A 26 7.77 -10.86 7.04
N LEU A 27 6.81 -10.12 6.49
CA LEU A 27 5.75 -9.48 7.26
C LEU A 27 4.74 -10.51 7.82
N GLU A 28 4.42 -11.54 7.05
CA GLU A 28 3.55 -12.65 7.48
C GLU A 28 4.18 -13.40 8.65
N ASP A 29 5.46 -13.75 8.54
CA ASP A 29 6.22 -14.43 9.60
C ASP A 29 6.23 -13.62 10.91
N VAL A 30 6.51 -12.31 10.84
CA VAL A 30 6.48 -11.43 12.03
C VAL A 30 5.07 -11.31 12.64
N CYS A 31 4.02 -11.29 11.80
CA CYS A 31 2.64 -11.28 12.28
C CYS A 31 2.27 -12.59 12.99
N ASP A 32 2.71 -13.73 12.44
CA ASP A 32 2.46 -15.04 13.03
C ASP A 32 3.17 -15.19 14.39
N ASP A 33 4.41 -14.73 14.49
CA ASP A 33 5.16 -14.67 15.76
C ASP A 33 4.43 -13.80 16.80
N PHE A 34 3.87 -12.67 16.38
CA PHE A 34 3.03 -11.81 17.23
C PHE A 34 1.80 -12.54 17.77
N VAL A 35 1.11 -13.28 16.91
CA VAL A 35 -0.06 -14.07 17.29
C VAL A 35 0.33 -15.17 18.27
N GLU A 36 1.51 -15.76 18.15
CA GLU A 36 2.03 -16.71 19.13
C GLU A 36 2.30 -16.07 20.49
N CYS A 37 2.90 -14.87 20.52
CA CYS A 37 3.10 -14.13 21.78
C CYS A 37 1.79 -13.91 22.52
N TYR A 38 0.75 -13.42 21.84
CA TYR A 38 -0.58 -13.24 22.46
C TYR A 38 -1.20 -14.55 22.96
N LYS A 39 -1.02 -15.66 22.23
CA LYS A 39 -1.49 -16.98 22.69
C LYS A 39 -0.73 -17.47 23.93
N LYS A 40 0.55 -17.12 24.06
CA LYS A 40 1.37 -17.44 25.24
C LYS A 40 0.97 -16.54 26.41
N GLU A 41 0.75 -15.25 26.15
CA GLU A 41 0.29 -14.25 27.14
C GLU A 41 -1.01 -14.72 27.81
N GLN A 42 -2.00 -15.17 27.03
CA GLN A 42 -3.29 -15.67 27.55
C GLN A 42 -3.18 -16.89 28.48
N LYS A 43 -2.04 -17.59 28.48
CA LYS A 43 -1.79 -18.77 29.31
C LYS A 43 -0.87 -18.49 30.51
N CYS A 44 -0.30 -17.29 30.59
CA CYS A 44 0.59 -16.87 31.66
C CYS A 44 -0.17 -16.02 32.67
N TYR A 45 0.15 -16.20 33.96
CA TYR A 45 -0.36 -15.33 35.01
C TYR A 45 0.49 -14.06 35.10
N LEU A 46 -0.18 -12.91 35.24
CA LEU A 46 0.45 -11.63 35.59
C LEU A 46 1.26 -11.83 36.87
N GLU A 47 2.55 -11.44 36.87
CA GLU A 47 3.59 -11.64 37.89
C GLU A 47 4.58 -12.79 37.63
N GLU A 48 4.35 -13.67 36.66
CA GLU A 48 5.39 -14.62 36.25
C GLU A 48 6.49 -13.93 35.42
N GLU A 49 7.76 -14.26 35.69
CA GLU A 49 8.91 -13.83 34.89
C GLU A 49 8.72 -14.13 33.39
N LYS A 50 8.01 -15.22 33.08
CA LYS A 50 7.60 -15.60 31.72
C LYS A 50 6.70 -14.57 31.05
N PHE A 51 5.81 -13.91 31.78
CA PHE A 51 4.95 -12.85 31.25
C PHE A 51 5.79 -11.63 30.83
N ASN A 52 6.76 -11.23 31.65
CA ASN A 52 7.68 -10.15 31.30
C ASN A 52 8.54 -10.50 30.08
N MET A 53 9.00 -11.76 29.96
CA MET A 53 9.73 -12.22 28.78
C MET A 53 8.89 -12.15 27.49
N ILE A 54 7.60 -12.50 27.57
CA ILE A 54 6.67 -12.39 26.42
C ILE A 54 6.51 -10.93 26.01
N LEU A 55 6.34 -10.00 26.98
CA LEU A 55 6.24 -8.57 26.68
C LEU A 55 7.53 -8.00 26.06
N GLU A 56 8.70 -8.44 26.51
CA GLU A 56 9.97 -8.06 25.89
C GLU A 56 10.07 -8.57 24.44
N GLU A 57 9.59 -9.79 24.17
CA GLU A 57 9.55 -10.38 22.84
C GLU A 57 8.57 -9.62 21.93
N GLU A 58 7.37 -9.30 22.41
CA GLU A 58 6.41 -8.46 21.70
C GLU A 58 6.99 -7.08 21.35
N SER A 59 7.69 -6.44 22.29
CA SER A 59 8.34 -5.15 22.03
C SER A 59 9.35 -5.25 20.89
N ARG A 60 10.16 -6.32 20.83
CA ARG A 60 11.13 -6.53 19.75
C ARG A 60 10.44 -6.80 18.41
N LEU A 61 9.33 -7.53 18.42
CA LEU A 61 8.54 -7.76 17.23
C LEU A 61 7.91 -6.46 16.71
N VAL A 62 7.44 -5.55 17.58
CA VAL A 62 6.96 -4.22 17.15
C VAL A 62 8.06 -3.46 16.42
N ASP A 63 9.26 -3.41 17.00
CA ASP A 63 10.39 -2.71 16.39
C ASP A 63 10.76 -3.33 15.04
N THR A 64 10.76 -4.65 14.95
CA THR A 64 11.03 -5.38 13.70
C THR A 64 9.99 -5.05 12.63
N LEU A 65 8.70 -5.03 13.00
CA LEU A 65 7.61 -4.64 12.09
C LEU A 65 7.77 -3.19 11.61
N TYR A 66 8.19 -2.28 12.50
CA TYR A 66 8.46 -0.89 12.14
C TYR A 66 9.63 -0.79 11.15
N GLU A 67 10.72 -1.53 11.35
CA GLU A 67 11.88 -1.52 10.45
C GLU A 67 11.53 -2.07 9.07
N ILE A 68 10.84 -3.21 9.02
CA ILE A 68 10.38 -3.85 7.79
C ILE A 68 9.47 -2.88 7.01
N THR A 69 8.41 -2.38 7.64
CA THR A 69 7.44 -1.48 6.99
C THR A 69 8.06 -0.14 6.56
N SER A 70 8.98 0.41 7.36
CA SER A 70 9.69 1.64 7.02
C SER A 70 10.65 1.46 5.85
N SER A 71 11.30 0.29 5.75
CA SER A 71 12.21 -0.02 4.66
C SER A 71 11.47 -0.10 3.34
N ILE A 72 10.28 -0.71 3.31
CA ILE A 72 9.44 -0.71 2.10
C ILE A 72 9.09 0.68 1.62
N LYS A 73 8.71 1.56 2.54
CA LYS A 73 8.30 2.91 2.17
C LYS A 73 9.47 3.68 1.56
N LYS A 74 10.71 3.38 1.95
CA LYS A 74 11.92 3.98 1.40
C LYS A 74 12.30 3.35 0.05
N GLU A 75 12.35 2.03 -0.01
CA GLU A 75 12.82 1.28 -1.19
C GLU A 75 11.83 1.34 -2.36
N PHE A 76 10.54 1.34 -2.07
CA PHE A 76 9.49 1.41 -3.09
C PHE A 76 8.85 2.80 -3.21
N LYS A 77 9.49 3.84 -2.65
CA LYS A 77 8.99 5.23 -2.71
C LYS A 77 8.69 5.66 -4.14
N ASP A 78 9.63 5.42 -5.06
CA ASP A 78 9.49 5.82 -6.46
C ASP A 78 8.30 5.14 -7.15
N ILE A 79 7.99 3.91 -6.75
CA ILE A 79 6.80 3.19 -7.21
C ILE A 79 5.54 3.85 -6.64
N LEU A 80 5.50 4.07 -5.32
CA LEU A 80 4.35 4.68 -4.66
C LEU A 80 4.05 6.06 -5.26
N ASP A 81 5.08 6.88 -5.47
CA ASP A 81 4.98 8.20 -6.09
C ASP A 81 4.48 8.08 -7.54
N ALA A 82 4.97 7.13 -8.33
CA ALA A 82 4.49 6.89 -9.70
C ALA A 82 3.02 6.45 -9.74
N PHE A 83 2.59 5.59 -8.81
CA PHE A 83 1.19 5.18 -8.68
C PHE A 83 0.29 6.32 -8.24
N GLU A 84 0.74 7.17 -7.30
CA GLU A 84 0.01 8.33 -6.81
C GLU A 84 -0.15 9.40 -7.90
N MET A 85 0.91 9.68 -8.67
CA MET A 85 0.84 10.55 -9.84
C MET A 85 -0.18 10.05 -10.87
N LYS A 86 -0.18 8.74 -11.17
CA LYS A 86 -1.17 8.13 -12.07
C LYS A 86 -2.59 8.19 -11.51
N ALA A 87 -2.78 7.97 -10.22
CA ALA A 87 -4.08 8.08 -9.57
C ALA A 87 -4.63 9.50 -9.68
N THR A 88 -3.78 10.50 -9.43
CA THR A 88 -4.11 11.92 -9.55
C THR A 88 -4.44 12.31 -10.99
N GLU A 89 -3.68 11.80 -11.97
CA GLU A 89 -3.92 12.06 -13.39
C GLU A 89 -5.24 11.44 -13.87
N ARG A 90 -5.57 10.22 -13.43
CA ARG A 90 -6.88 9.60 -13.72
C ARG A 90 -8.03 10.44 -13.18
N GLU A 91 -7.88 10.95 -11.96
CA GLU A 91 -8.92 11.79 -11.35
C GLU A 91 -9.08 13.12 -12.10
N ARG A 92 -7.98 13.75 -12.51
CA ARG A 92 -8.02 14.96 -13.35
C ARG A 92 -8.71 14.72 -14.69
N ARG A 93 -8.45 13.58 -15.34
CA ARG A 93 -9.13 13.19 -16.60
C ARG A 93 -10.63 12.99 -16.39
N ARG A 94 -11.05 12.34 -15.30
CA ARG A 94 -12.47 12.17 -14.95
C ARG A 94 -13.16 13.52 -14.76
N VAL A 95 -12.52 14.45 -14.04
CA VAL A 95 -13.05 15.81 -13.83
C VAL A 95 -13.12 16.60 -15.14
N ALA A 96 -12.10 16.48 -16.01
CA ALA A 96 -12.09 17.15 -17.31
C ALA A 96 -13.22 16.65 -18.23
N ILE A 97 -13.38 15.33 -18.35
CA ILE A 97 -14.48 14.70 -19.10
C ILE A 97 -15.84 15.15 -18.55
N SER A 98 -15.99 15.15 -17.23
CA SER A 98 -17.23 15.62 -16.58
C SER A 98 -17.53 17.09 -16.87
N ARG A 99 -16.50 17.95 -16.96
CA ARG A 99 -16.68 19.37 -17.34
C ARG A 99 -17.04 19.54 -18.82
N GLU A 100 -16.48 18.72 -19.70
CA GLU A 100 -16.81 18.76 -21.14
C GLU A 100 -18.24 18.29 -21.42
N LEU A 101 -18.69 17.23 -20.74
CA LEU A 101 -20.07 16.73 -20.85
C LEU A 101 -21.11 17.73 -20.29
N ASN A 102 -20.72 18.59 -19.34
CA ASN A 102 -21.59 19.61 -18.76
C ASN A 102 -21.60 20.95 -19.52
N LYS A 103 -20.79 21.12 -20.58
CA LYS A 103 -20.91 22.30 -21.47
C LYS A 103 -22.17 22.13 -22.32
N LYS A 104 -23.22 22.91 -22.02
CA LYS A 104 -24.46 22.96 -22.83
C LYS A 104 -24.13 23.18 -24.32
N PRO A 105 -24.85 22.54 -25.26
CA PRO A 105 -24.65 22.77 -26.69
C PRO A 105 -24.81 24.27 -26.99
N ARG A 106 -23.82 24.87 -27.66
CA ARG A 106 -23.97 26.22 -28.22
C ARG A 106 -25.09 26.14 -29.26
N VAL A 107 -26.27 26.65 -28.91
CA VAL A 107 -27.34 26.90 -29.86
C VAL A 107 -26.80 27.94 -30.85
N LEU A 108 -26.50 27.50 -32.06
CA LEU A 108 -26.26 28.40 -33.18
C LEU A 108 -27.56 29.19 -33.39
N LYS A 109 -27.49 30.51 -33.21
CA LYS A 109 -28.59 31.39 -33.61
C LYS A 109 -28.52 31.52 -35.12
N ASP A 110 -29.43 30.84 -35.82
CA ASP A 110 -29.66 31.08 -37.23
C ASP A 110 -30.27 32.48 -37.41
N ASN A 111 -29.74 33.21 -38.40
CA ASN A 111 -30.14 34.55 -38.82
C ASN A 111 -31.48 34.56 -39.57
#